data_AF-A0A920KQH5-F1
#
_entry.id   AF-A0A920KQH5-F1
#
_cell.length_a   1.000
_cell.length_b   1.000
_cell.length_c   1.000
_cell.angle_alpha   90.00
_cell.angle_beta   90.00
_cell.angle_gamma   90.00
#
_symmetry.space_group_name_H-M   'P 1'
#
loop_
_entity.id
_entity.type
_entity.pdbx_description
1 polymer ?
#
loop_
_entity_poly.entity_id
_entity_poly.type
_entity_poly.pdbx_seq_one_letter_code
_entity_poly.pdbx_strand_id
1 'polypeptide(L)'
;MLARWVRNSLPEWATAGGRGIIWRDGSGWNWGRDENADAPRFNYVRGADYCSAAALMVDKALWNTVGGFDPRFAPCYYEDTDLCFAIRRQGKRVLYQPAAEVLHFEGVSHGTDISEGAKANQALHQVTFAQKWRRELASHAPNGELPYREADRGARARILWLEACVITPDQDSGSLRTLRLLQLLLKLGCKVTFAADNLLADEPYGQQLRDEGIEVLHAPHVKSMGEYLRDHAGLYDVVTLCRHYIAIQHVDLLREHHPDTQIWFDTIDLHYLRLRRQHELDQAPATLKMAEVAHHEECEVISKSDLTIVVSEVEVAELANEAPNAKVAVISNIHEVARDRPAFDDRSGVMFVGGFQHPPNIDAVEYYANEIWPLLTERCPDLETYIIGSRMPDRLKRFGESRGLKMLGFVEDLTPYYESCTLAIAPLRYGAGVKGKVNQALSFGLPVVGSPVAFEGMGLTHERDVMVAETAEDFAESVAKVCADPALWQTLSETGGASLTGRFTPEVAEAALRDVLTPWLDEGDLETVG
;
A
#
# COMPACT_ATOMS: atom_id res chain seq x y z
N MET A 1 -18.56 -5.16 14.87
CA MET A 1 -17.69 -3.98 14.64
C MET A 1 -17.68 -3.16 15.91
N LEU A 2 -16.56 -3.09 16.66
CA LEU A 2 -16.62 -2.73 18.09
C LEU A 2 -15.37 -2.16 18.77
N ALA A 3 -15.64 -1.59 19.96
CA ALA A 3 -15.01 -0.41 20.55
C ALA A 3 -13.75 -0.59 21.41
N ARG A 4 -13.03 0.54 21.51
CA ARG A 4 -11.92 0.95 22.37
C ARG A 4 -12.43 1.46 23.72
N TRP A 5 -11.71 1.14 24.79
CA TRP A 5 -12.00 1.66 26.13
C TRP A 5 -11.34 3.02 26.36
N VAL A 6 -12.00 3.86 27.15
CA VAL A 6 -11.41 5.05 27.75
C VAL A 6 -11.68 4.94 29.25
N ARG A 7 -10.67 5.11 30.11
CA ARG A 7 -10.82 5.16 31.58
C ARG A 7 -10.55 6.59 32.02
N ASN A 8 -11.43 7.20 32.82
CA ASN A 8 -11.24 8.57 33.27
C ASN A 8 -10.75 8.60 34.72
N SER A 9 -9.47 8.88 34.91
CA SER A 9 -9.03 9.86 35.89
C SER A 9 -8.54 11.07 35.09
N LEU A 10 -9.26 12.19 35.15
CA LEU A 10 -9.11 13.39 34.29
C LEU A 10 -7.65 13.86 34.10
N PRO A 11 -7.36 14.59 33.01
CA PRO A 11 -7.45 14.21 31.59
C PRO A 11 -6.04 13.95 31.04
N GLU A 12 -5.79 12.85 30.30
CA GLU A 12 -4.76 12.75 29.24
C GLU A 12 -4.54 11.33 28.67
N TRP A 13 -5.14 10.27 29.21
CA TRP A 13 -4.87 8.92 28.68
C TRP A 13 -6.11 8.02 28.60
N ALA A 14 -6.57 7.76 27.38
CA ALA A 14 -7.40 6.61 27.06
C ALA A 14 -6.54 5.32 27.13
N THR A 15 -7.03 4.28 27.80
CA THR A 15 -6.32 2.98 27.89
C THR A 15 -6.80 2.02 26.84
N ALA A 16 -5.92 1.23 26.25
CA ALA A 16 -6.29 0.35 25.16
C ALA A 16 -6.97 -0.94 25.66
N GLY A 17 -7.98 -0.88 26.53
CA GLY A 17 -8.81 -2.02 26.93
C GLY A 17 -9.93 -2.27 25.92
N GLY A 18 -10.43 -3.50 25.77
CA GLY A 18 -11.57 -3.80 24.88
C GLY A 18 -11.32 -4.92 23.87
N ARG A 19 -10.06 -5.32 23.72
CA ARG A 19 -9.63 -6.52 23.00
C ARG A 19 -8.78 -7.39 23.93
N GLY A 20 -8.65 -8.66 23.61
CA GLY A 20 -7.71 -9.49 24.34
C GLY A 20 -7.11 -10.64 23.59
N ILE A 21 -6.03 -11.15 24.19
CA ILE A 21 -5.35 -12.39 23.84
C ILE A 21 -5.93 -13.46 24.75
N ILE A 22 -6.36 -14.58 24.18
CA ILE A 22 -6.70 -15.77 24.96
C ILE A 22 -5.54 -16.75 24.85
N TRP A 23 -5.03 -17.23 25.97
CA TRP A 23 -3.88 -18.13 26.02
C TRP A 23 -4.31 -19.60 25.99
N ARG A 24 -3.34 -20.51 25.84
CA ARG A 24 -3.58 -21.97 25.77
C ARG A 24 -4.38 -22.53 26.94
N ASP A 25 -4.19 -21.98 28.14
CA ASP A 25 -4.90 -22.37 29.37
C ASP A 25 -6.28 -21.71 29.51
N GLY A 26 -6.74 -21.00 28.47
CA GLY A 26 -7.97 -20.24 28.43
C GLY A 26 -7.90 -18.89 29.14
N SER A 27 -6.78 -18.53 29.79
CA SER A 27 -6.66 -17.22 30.46
C SER A 27 -6.71 -16.09 29.44
N GLY A 28 -7.32 -14.96 29.81
CA GLY A 28 -7.44 -13.78 28.97
C GLY A 28 -6.55 -12.63 29.44
N TRP A 29 -5.86 -11.99 28.51
CA TRP A 29 -5.23 -10.68 28.72
C TRP A 29 -6.04 -9.60 28.04
N ASN A 30 -6.35 -8.53 28.76
CA ASN A 30 -6.76 -7.26 28.15
C ASN A 30 -5.52 -6.64 27.49
N TRP A 31 -5.28 -6.97 26.22
CA TRP A 31 -4.11 -6.52 25.48
C TRP A 31 -4.10 -4.98 25.41
N GLY A 32 -3.02 -4.33 25.84
CA GLY A 32 -2.92 -2.86 25.92
C GLY A 32 -3.59 -2.21 27.14
N ARG A 33 -3.94 -2.97 28.17
CA ARG A 33 -4.43 -2.43 29.43
C ARG A 33 -3.39 -1.47 30.04
N ASP A 34 -3.86 -0.31 30.50
CA ASP A 34 -3.04 0.76 31.12
C ASP A 34 -1.97 1.36 30.20
N GLU A 35 -2.02 1.08 28.90
CA GLU A 35 -1.14 1.66 27.89
C GLU A 35 -1.86 2.76 27.10
N ASN A 36 -1.09 3.67 26.50
CA ASN A 36 -1.63 4.74 25.66
C ASN A 36 -2.32 4.14 24.42
N ALA A 37 -3.62 4.38 24.30
CA ALA A 37 -4.42 3.79 23.22
C ALA A 37 -4.23 4.43 21.84
N ASP A 38 -3.56 5.57 21.74
CA ASP A 38 -3.13 6.16 20.46
C ASP A 38 -1.82 5.55 19.96
N ALA A 39 -1.16 4.69 20.76
CA ALA A 39 0.04 4.00 20.31
C ALA A 39 -0.23 3.18 19.04
N PRO A 40 0.70 3.17 18.06
CA PRO A 40 0.56 2.49 16.77
C PRO A 40 -0.07 1.10 16.85
N ARG A 41 0.43 0.26 17.77
CA ARG A 41 -0.04 -1.12 17.97
C ARG A 41 -1.53 -1.27 18.32
N PHE A 42 -2.19 -0.18 18.70
CA PHE A 42 -3.59 -0.15 19.13
C PHE A 42 -4.47 0.77 18.29
N ASN A 43 -3.88 1.48 17.33
CA ASN A 43 -4.56 2.47 16.53
C ASN A 43 -4.66 1.98 15.07
N TYR A 44 -5.27 0.81 14.85
CA TYR A 44 -5.66 0.33 13.52
C TYR A 44 -6.72 -0.77 13.64
N VAL A 45 -7.48 -1.01 12.57
CA VAL A 45 -8.48 -2.08 12.53
C VAL A 45 -7.79 -3.44 12.47
N ARG A 46 -8.10 -4.34 13.39
CA ARG A 46 -7.40 -5.64 13.45
C ARG A 46 -8.23 -6.77 14.00
N GLY A 47 -7.78 -7.99 13.72
CA GLY A 47 -8.30 -9.19 14.36
C GLY A 47 -8.03 -9.18 15.87
N ALA A 48 -8.93 -9.79 16.64
CA ALA A 48 -8.73 -10.05 18.06
C ALA A 48 -9.30 -11.43 18.42
N ASP A 49 -8.77 -12.06 19.48
CA ASP A 49 -9.34 -13.32 19.96
C ASP A 49 -10.76 -13.09 20.51
N TYR A 50 -10.95 -11.98 21.23
CA TYR A 50 -12.25 -11.49 21.65
C TYR A 50 -12.28 -9.96 21.79
N CYS A 51 -13.49 -9.41 21.77
CA CYS A 51 -13.81 -8.05 22.17
C CYS A 51 -14.76 -8.06 23.36
N SER A 52 -14.66 -7.07 24.25
CA SER A 52 -15.49 -7.02 25.46
C SER A 52 -16.98 -6.79 25.15
N ALA A 53 -17.86 -7.48 25.88
CA ALA A 53 -19.31 -7.23 25.83
C ALA A 53 -19.73 -5.81 26.26
N ALA A 54 -18.86 -5.04 26.91
CA ALA A 54 -19.12 -3.63 27.24
C ALA A 54 -19.48 -2.80 26.00
N ALA A 55 -18.96 -3.20 24.84
CA ALA A 55 -19.34 -2.66 23.55
C ALA A 55 -19.23 -3.79 22.54
N LEU A 56 -20.35 -4.52 22.32
CA LEU A 56 -20.44 -5.61 21.33
C LEU A 56 -21.59 -5.45 20.28
N MET A 57 -21.24 -5.47 18.99
CA MET A 57 -22.10 -5.37 17.81
C MET A 57 -21.79 -6.54 16.88
N VAL A 58 -22.80 -7.37 16.69
CA VAL A 58 -22.79 -8.59 15.88
C VAL A 58 -23.99 -8.52 14.95
N ASP A 59 -23.84 -9.02 13.72
CA ASP A 59 -24.96 -9.19 12.81
C ASP A 59 -26.05 -10.07 13.46
N LYS A 60 -27.32 -9.69 13.29
CA LYS A 60 -28.44 -10.39 13.97
C LYS A 60 -28.59 -11.83 13.49
N ALA A 61 -28.38 -12.11 12.20
CA ALA A 61 -28.47 -13.46 11.67
C ALA A 61 -27.33 -14.33 12.21
N LEU A 62 -26.12 -13.77 12.28
CA LEU A 62 -24.97 -14.44 12.89
C LEU A 62 -25.19 -14.70 14.38
N TRP A 63 -25.69 -13.72 15.15
CA TRP A 63 -26.04 -13.87 16.57
C TRP A 63 -26.98 -15.05 16.81
N ASN A 64 -28.05 -15.13 16.02
CA ASN A 64 -29.01 -16.23 16.12
C ASN A 64 -28.39 -17.57 15.72
N THR A 65 -27.50 -17.58 14.73
CA THR A 65 -26.81 -18.79 14.25
C THR A 65 -25.85 -19.36 15.30
N VAL A 66 -25.13 -18.51 16.03
CA VAL A 66 -24.20 -18.94 17.09
C VAL A 66 -24.87 -19.20 18.43
N GLY A 67 -26.15 -18.83 18.58
CA GLY A 67 -26.95 -19.08 19.79
C GLY A 67 -26.84 -18.02 20.88
N GLY A 68 -26.29 -16.83 20.58
CA GLY A 68 -26.08 -15.75 21.54
C GLY A 68 -25.07 -16.11 22.64
N PHE A 69 -25.27 -15.58 23.85
CA PHE A 69 -24.42 -15.89 25.01
C PHE A 69 -24.71 -17.30 25.54
N ASP A 70 -23.64 -18.07 25.74
CA ASP A 70 -23.75 -19.43 26.26
C ASP A 70 -24.06 -19.40 27.77
N PRO A 71 -25.16 -20.06 28.23
CA PRO A 71 -25.60 -20.01 29.61
C PRO A 71 -24.61 -20.63 30.61
N ARG A 72 -23.60 -21.39 30.14
CA ARG A 72 -22.52 -21.91 30.98
C ARG A 72 -21.67 -20.83 31.63
N PHE A 73 -21.66 -19.62 31.06
CA PHE A 73 -20.86 -18.48 31.55
C PHE A 73 -21.72 -17.45 32.30
N ALA A 74 -22.96 -17.77 32.62
CA ALA A 74 -23.80 -16.91 33.47
C ALA A 74 -23.32 -16.94 34.94
N PRO A 75 -23.41 -15.82 35.69
CA PRO A 75 -23.97 -14.53 35.28
C PRO A 75 -22.98 -13.59 34.57
N CYS A 76 -21.68 -13.88 34.56
CA CYS A 76 -20.64 -13.04 33.97
C CYS A 76 -19.28 -13.75 33.89
N TYR A 77 -18.37 -13.13 33.13
CA TYR A 77 -17.05 -13.58 32.72
C TYR A 77 -17.08 -14.75 31.73
N TYR A 78 -16.37 -14.58 30.61
CA TYR A 78 -16.24 -15.48 29.45
C TYR A 78 -17.44 -15.59 28.51
N GLU A 79 -18.59 -14.99 28.79
CA GLU A 79 -19.74 -14.97 27.87
C GLU A 79 -19.40 -14.26 26.54
N ASP A 80 -18.64 -13.18 26.60
CA ASP A 80 -18.20 -12.40 25.44
C ASP A 80 -17.07 -13.07 24.67
N THR A 81 -16.12 -13.64 25.41
CA THR A 81 -15.00 -14.42 24.89
C THR A 81 -15.50 -15.65 24.15
N ASP A 82 -16.45 -16.37 24.75
CA ASP A 82 -17.10 -17.54 24.15
C ASP A 82 -17.86 -17.20 22.87
N LEU A 83 -18.65 -16.13 22.89
CA LEU A 83 -19.36 -15.65 21.71
C LEU A 83 -18.38 -15.32 20.57
N CYS A 84 -17.25 -14.67 20.87
CA CYS A 84 -16.21 -14.36 19.89
C CYS A 84 -15.60 -15.64 19.28
N PHE A 85 -15.34 -16.68 20.09
CA PHE A 85 -14.85 -17.97 19.59
C PHE A 85 -15.91 -18.70 18.76
N ALA A 86 -17.18 -18.66 19.17
CA ALA A 86 -18.29 -19.23 18.40
C ALA A 86 -18.44 -18.56 17.03
N ILE A 87 -18.29 -17.23 16.96
CA ILE A 87 -18.26 -16.46 15.71
C ILE A 87 -17.08 -16.89 14.84
N ARG A 88 -15.88 -17.00 15.41
CA ARG A 88 -14.67 -17.41 14.69
C ARG A 88 -14.77 -18.81 14.12
N ARG A 89 -15.39 -19.75 14.85
CA ARG A 89 -15.65 -21.11 14.37
C ARG A 89 -16.60 -21.19 13.18
N GLN A 90 -17.39 -20.13 12.91
CA GLN A 90 -18.21 -20.00 11.70
C GLN A 90 -17.43 -19.38 10.51
N GLY A 91 -16.09 -19.31 10.59
CA GLY A 91 -15.25 -18.69 9.57
C GLY A 91 -15.37 -17.16 9.51
N LYS A 92 -15.98 -16.53 10.53
CA LYS A 92 -16.12 -15.06 10.60
C LYS A 92 -15.00 -14.44 11.42
N ARG A 93 -14.70 -13.17 11.18
CA ARG A 93 -13.67 -12.42 11.91
C ARG A 93 -14.26 -11.65 13.09
N VAL A 94 -13.52 -11.61 14.18
CA VAL A 94 -13.74 -10.67 15.30
C VAL A 94 -12.75 -9.54 15.13
N LEU A 95 -13.26 -8.31 15.00
CA LEU A 95 -12.47 -7.13 14.68
C LEU A 95 -12.57 -6.10 15.80
N TYR A 96 -11.42 -5.60 16.22
CA TYR A 96 -11.26 -4.41 17.04
C TYR A 96 -11.26 -3.16 16.14
N GLN A 97 -12.09 -2.17 16.49
CA GLN A 97 -12.24 -0.90 15.79
C GLN A 97 -11.84 0.26 16.74
N PRO A 98 -10.61 0.81 16.61
CA PRO A 98 -10.11 1.86 17.49
C PRO A 98 -10.94 3.15 17.45
N ALA A 99 -11.63 3.44 16.34
CA ALA A 99 -12.44 4.66 16.20
C ALA A 99 -13.77 4.61 16.98
N ALA A 100 -14.22 3.43 17.40
CA ALA A 100 -15.40 3.31 18.26
C ALA A 100 -14.93 3.43 19.71
N GLU A 101 -15.32 4.48 20.44
CA GLU A 101 -14.86 4.71 21.81
C GLU A 101 -15.98 4.55 22.83
N VAL A 102 -15.72 3.82 23.91
CA VAL A 102 -16.65 3.61 25.02
C VAL A 102 -15.96 3.86 26.35
N LEU A 103 -16.56 4.75 27.14
CA LEU A 103 -16.16 5.01 28.52
C LEU A 103 -16.80 3.96 29.43
N HIS A 104 -15.97 3.09 30.03
CA HIS A 104 -16.44 2.03 30.91
C HIS A 104 -15.90 2.20 32.33
N PHE A 105 -16.80 2.24 33.31
CA PHE A 105 -16.48 2.43 34.72
C PHE A 105 -16.30 1.07 35.42
N GLU A 106 -15.10 0.47 35.31
CA GLU A 106 -14.80 -0.84 35.90
C GLU A 106 -15.11 -0.91 37.40
N GLY A 107 -15.79 -1.96 37.84
CA GLY A 107 -15.90 -2.31 39.26
C GLY A 107 -16.84 -1.46 40.12
N VAL A 108 -17.54 -0.47 39.53
CA VAL A 108 -18.51 0.37 40.26
C VAL A 108 -19.70 -0.43 40.78
N SER A 109 -20.05 -1.55 40.15
CA SER A 109 -21.21 -2.36 40.51
C SER A 109 -20.93 -3.57 41.43
N HIS A 110 -19.67 -4.06 41.56
CA HIS A 110 -19.42 -5.35 42.23
C HIS A 110 -18.14 -5.49 43.08
N GLY A 111 -17.37 -4.42 43.35
CA GLY A 111 -16.23 -4.47 44.26
C GLY A 111 -14.98 -5.20 43.72
N THR A 112 -13.85 -5.06 44.42
CA THR A 112 -12.52 -5.53 43.98
C THR A 112 -12.10 -6.89 44.56
N ASP A 113 -12.85 -7.44 45.52
CA ASP A 113 -12.53 -8.66 46.24
C ASP A 113 -12.63 -9.91 45.34
N ILE A 114 -11.68 -10.82 45.49
CA ILE A 114 -11.48 -12.03 44.67
C ILE A 114 -11.92 -13.30 45.42
N SER A 115 -12.27 -13.16 46.71
CA SER A 115 -12.61 -14.27 47.60
C SER A 115 -14.13 -14.46 47.79
N GLU A 116 -14.94 -13.45 47.48
CA GLU A 116 -16.41 -13.52 47.41
C GLU A 116 -16.94 -12.64 46.25
N GLY A 117 -18.02 -13.07 45.59
CA GLY A 117 -18.70 -12.31 44.53
C GLY A 117 -18.35 -12.72 43.10
N ALA A 118 -18.83 -11.92 42.14
CA ALA A 118 -18.81 -12.21 40.70
C ALA A 118 -17.44 -12.61 40.12
N LYS A 119 -16.32 -12.16 40.71
CA LYS A 119 -14.95 -12.48 40.25
C LYS A 119 -14.53 -13.93 40.50
N ALA A 120 -15.11 -14.63 41.47
CA ALA A 120 -14.85 -16.06 41.67
C ALA A 120 -15.28 -16.89 40.45
N ASN A 121 -16.28 -16.41 39.69
CA ASN A 121 -16.72 -17.04 38.46
C ASN A 121 -15.65 -16.98 37.37
N GLN A 122 -14.74 -15.99 37.37
CA GLN A 122 -13.72 -15.86 36.33
C GLN A 122 -12.78 -17.08 36.28
N ALA A 123 -12.34 -17.59 37.44
CA ALA A 123 -11.47 -18.76 37.50
C ALA A 123 -12.21 -20.05 37.11
N LEU A 124 -13.46 -20.21 37.57
CA LEU A 124 -14.29 -21.36 37.21
C LEU A 124 -14.64 -21.38 35.71
N HIS A 125 -15.02 -20.23 35.17
CA HIS A 125 -15.40 -20.06 33.77
C HIS A 125 -14.18 -20.18 32.85
N GLN A 126 -12.98 -19.77 33.29
CA GLN A 126 -11.74 -20.05 32.55
C GLN A 126 -11.57 -21.54 32.31
N VAL A 127 -11.69 -22.38 33.34
CA VAL A 127 -11.55 -23.83 33.21
C VAL A 127 -12.61 -24.39 32.27
N THR A 128 -13.86 -23.93 32.41
CA THR A 128 -14.98 -24.33 31.55
C THR A 128 -14.75 -23.94 30.09
N PHE A 129 -14.27 -22.72 29.85
CA PHE A 129 -13.91 -22.20 28.54
C PHE A 129 -12.76 -23.00 27.91
N ALA A 130 -11.69 -23.23 28.67
CA ALA A 130 -10.53 -23.99 28.22
C ALA A 130 -10.91 -25.43 27.83
N GLN A 131 -11.84 -26.04 28.56
CA GLN A 131 -12.38 -27.36 28.21
C GLN A 131 -13.24 -27.32 26.94
N LYS A 132 -14.12 -26.32 26.79
CA LYS A 132 -15.00 -26.16 25.62
C LYS A 132 -14.20 -25.95 24.33
N TRP A 133 -13.21 -25.07 24.38
CA TRP A 133 -12.40 -24.64 23.24
C TRP A 133 -11.02 -25.31 23.18
N ARG A 134 -10.87 -26.47 23.83
CA ARG A 134 -9.58 -27.18 23.95
C ARG A 134 -8.86 -27.38 22.61
N ARG A 135 -9.62 -27.61 21.53
CA ARG A 135 -9.04 -27.83 20.20
C ARG A 135 -8.47 -26.54 19.63
N GLU A 136 -9.26 -25.48 19.69
CA GLU A 136 -8.89 -24.14 19.21
C GLU A 136 -7.73 -23.56 20.03
N LEU A 137 -7.73 -23.77 21.35
CA LEU A 137 -6.66 -23.30 22.24
C LEU A 137 -5.37 -24.13 22.15
N ALA A 138 -5.39 -25.32 21.54
CA ALA A 138 -4.21 -26.17 21.47
C ALA A 138 -3.05 -25.52 20.68
N SER A 139 -3.37 -24.68 19.69
CA SER A 139 -2.40 -23.93 18.90
C SER A 139 -1.95 -22.63 19.56
N HIS A 140 -2.61 -22.18 20.63
CA HIS A 140 -2.24 -20.94 21.32
C HIS A 140 -0.93 -21.13 22.11
N ALA A 141 -0.22 -20.05 22.40
CA ALA A 141 0.98 -20.08 23.23
C ALA A 141 0.64 -20.22 24.72
N PRO A 142 1.58 -20.70 25.56
CA PRO A 142 1.49 -20.55 27.00
C PRO A 142 1.34 -19.08 27.41
N ASN A 143 0.68 -18.84 28.55
CA ASN A 143 0.40 -17.49 29.01
C ASN A 143 1.69 -16.65 29.15
N GLY A 144 1.72 -15.52 28.44
CA GLY A 144 2.80 -14.53 28.49
C GLY A 144 3.95 -14.79 27.51
N GLU A 145 3.95 -15.89 26.77
CA GLU A 145 4.97 -16.17 25.77
C GLU A 145 4.65 -15.44 24.45
N LEU A 146 5.64 -14.68 23.94
CA LEU A 146 5.56 -14.00 22.63
C LEU A 146 4.25 -13.22 22.40
N PRO A 147 3.83 -12.33 23.32
CA PRO A 147 2.52 -11.68 23.28
C PRO A 147 2.25 -10.89 21.99
N TYR A 148 3.29 -10.33 21.38
CA TYR A 148 3.17 -9.64 20.07
C TYR A 148 2.78 -10.56 18.92
N ARG A 149 3.22 -11.83 18.95
CA ARG A 149 2.83 -12.81 17.95
C ARG A 149 1.40 -13.31 18.21
N GLU A 150 1.07 -13.58 19.47
CA GLU A 150 -0.27 -14.05 19.85
C GLU A 150 -1.35 -12.98 19.63
N ALA A 151 -1.00 -11.70 19.82
CA ALA A 151 -1.86 -10.56 19.51
C ALA A 151 -2.34 -10.53 18.04
N ASP A 152 -1.53 -11.09 17.13
CA ASP A 152 -1.81 -11.15 15.71
C ASP A 152 -1.71 -12.61 15.19
N ARG A 153 -2.11 -13.61 16.00
CA ARG A 153 -1.90 -15.06 15.76
C ARG A 153 -2.41 -15.63 14.43
N GLY A 154 -3.19 -14.86 13.66
CA GLY A 154 -3.65 -15.24 12.32
C GLY A 154 -2.73 -14.77 11.19
N ALA A 155 -1.66 -14.04 11.51
CA ALA A 155 -0.71 -13.54 10.54
C ALA A 155 0.17 -14.67 10.02
N ARG A 156 0.19 -14.86 8.69
CA ARG A 156 1.08 -15.84 8.04
C ARG A 156 2.52 -15.35 7.95
N ALA A 157 2.70 -14.06 7.72
CA ALA A 157 3.99 -13.36 7.78
C ALA A 157 3.78 -11.97 8.39
N ARG A 158 4.82 -11.42 9.00
CA ARG A 158 4.86 -10.09 9.60
C ARG A 158 5.82 -9.23 8.79
N ILE A 159 5.29 -8.20 8.15
CA ILE A 159 6.01 -7.37 7.20
C ILE A 159 6.06 -5.94 7.72
N LEU A 160 7.26 -5.36 7.83
CA LEU A 160 7.46 -3.93 8.00
C LEU A 160 7.77 -3.31 6.64
N TRP A 161 7.02 -2.31 6.23
CA TRP A 161 7.22 -1.55 5.01
C TRP A 161 7.71 -0.14 5.36
N LEU A 162 8.95 0.18 5.01
CA LEU A 162 9.61 1.45 5.30
C LEU A 162 9.75 2.28 4.04
N GLU A 163 9.06 3.42 4.01
CA GLU A 163 9.10 4.42 2.94
C GLU A 163 9.74 5.73 3.39
N ALA A 164 10.12 6.58 2.44
CA ALA A 164 10.71 7.89 2.75
C ALA A 164 9.75 8.84 3.48
N CYS A 165 8.48 8.79 3.10
CA CYS A 165 7.38 9.56 3.68
C CYS A 165 6.10 8.74 3.61
N VAL A 166 5.02 9.22 4.24
CA VAL A 166 3.70 8.60 4.08
C VAL A 166 3.30 8.64 2.60
N ILE A 167 2.76 7.52 2.11
CA ILE A 167 2.35 7.40 0.71
C ILE A 167 1.14 8.31 0.41
N THR A 168 1.12 8.88 -0.79
CA THR A 168 0.04 9.74 -1.31
C THR A 168 -0.52 9.17 -2.62
N PRO A 169 -1.39 8.14 -2.57
CA PRO A 169 -1.79 7.32 -3.73
C PRO A 169 -2.50 8.08 -4.87
N ASP A 170 -3.05 9.25 -4.57
CA ASP A 170 -3.71 10.19 -5.48
C ASP A 170 -2.74 11.20 -6.11
N GLN A 171 -1.48 11.27 -5.63
CA GLN A 171 -0.51 12.27 -6.08
C GLN A 171 0.63 11.68 -6.93
N ASP A 172 0.97 10.41 -6.76
CA ASP A 172 2.01 9.76 -7.55
C ASP A 172 1.81 8.24 -7.72
N SER A 173 2.40 7.69 -8.78
CA SER A 173 2.27 6.29 -9.14
C SER A 173 2.96 5.33 -8.18
N GLY A 174 4.06 5.76 -7.54
CA GLY A 174 4.80 4.91 -6.60
C GLY A 174 3.95 4.65 -5.36
N SER A 175 3.38 5.72 -4.80
CA SER A 175 2.42 5.64 -3.69
C SER A 175 1.20 4.78 -4.00
N LEU A 176 0.63 4.88 -5.20
CA LEU A 176 -0.50 4.04 -5.61
C LEU A 176 -0.14 2.56 -5.70
N ARG A 177 1.04 2.24 -6.26
CA ARG A 177 1.56 0.86 -6.31
C ARG A 177 1.78 0.34 -4.90
N THR A 178 2.45 1.10 -4.04
CA THR A 178 2.71 0.71 -2.65
C THR A 178 1.41 0.41 -1.92
N LEU A 179 0.40 1.28 -1.97
CA LEU A 179 -0.91 1.01 -1.35
C LEU A 179 -1.50 -0.33 -1.82
N ARG A 180 -1.51 -0.57 -3.13
CA ARG A 180 -2.04 -1.82 -3.71
C ARG A 180 -1.24 -3.05 -3.26
N LEU A 181 0.08 -2.94 -3.10
CA LEU A 181 0.90 -4.00 -2.53
C LEU A 181 0.56 -4.27 -1.07
N LEU A 182 0.43 -3.23 -0.24
CA LEU A 182 0.03 -3.39 1.17
C LEU A 182 -1.33 -4.10 1.30
N GLN A 183 -2.29 -3.72 0.45
CA GLN A 183 -3.61 -4.38 0.38
C GLN A 183 -3.52 -5.85 -0.02
N LEU A 184 -2.68 -6.19 -1.00
CA LEU A 184 -2.44 -7.57 -1.41
C LEU A 184 -1.77 -8.38 -0.29
N LEU A 185 -0.80 -7.81 0.43
CA LEU A 185 -0.17 -8.46 1.58
C LEU A 185 -1.20 -8.77 2.68
N LEU A 186 -2.10 -7.83 2.99
CA LEU A 186 -3.22 -8.09 3.91
C LEU A 186 -4.15 -9.21 3.40
N LYS A 187 -4.48 -9.22 2.11
CA LYS A 187 -5.28 -10.27 1.46
C LYS A 187 -4.62 -11.65 1.55
N LEU A 188 -3.29 -11.70 1.48
CA LEU A 188 -2.49 -12.91 1.67
C LEU A 188 -2.37 -13.36 3.14
N GLY A 189 -3.00 -12.63 4.07
CA GLY A 189 -2.99 -12.96 5.49
C GLY A 189 -1.74 -12.48 6.23
N CYS A 190 -0.97 -11.57 5.64
CA CYS A 190 0.16 -10.95 6.32
C CYS A 190 -0.31 -9.89 7.33
N LYS A 191 0.43 -9.75 8.43
CA LYS A 191 0.38 -8.56 9.28
C LYS A 191 1.31 -7.51 8.70
N VAL A 192 0.75 -6.36 8.34
CA VAL A 192 1.50 -5.27 7.73
C VAL A 192 1.66 -4.14 8.73
N THR A 193 2.91 -3.69 8.89
CA THR A 193 3.26 -2.43 9.55
C THR A 193 3.87 -1.51 8.52
N PHE A 194 3.43 -0.26 8.51
CA PHE A 194 3.98 0.80 7.69
C PHE A 194 4.72 1.80 8.57
N ALA A 195 5.83 2.31 8.06
CA ALA A 195 6.53 3.45 8.66
C ALA A 195 7.03 4.37 7.56
N ALA A 196 6.87 5.66 7.79
CA ALA A 196 7.65 6.68 7.09
C ALA A 196 8.94 6.91 7.87
N ASP A 197 10.08 7.03 7.18
CA ASP A 197 11.38 7.26 7.82
C ASP A 197 11.42 8.55 8.64
N ASN A 198 10.71 9.57 8.14
CA ASN A 198 10.52 10.84 8.85
C ASN A 198 9.56 10.77 10.05
N LEU A 199 8.95 9.61 10.31
CA LEU A 199 7.99 9.32 11.39
C LEU A 199 6.74 10.23 11.42
N LEU A 200 6.47 10.94 10.32
CA LEU A 200 5.22 11.66 10.15
C LEU A 200 4.11 10.67 9.80
N ALA A 201 2.90 10.93 10.30
CA ALA A 201 1.67 10.25 9.92
C ALA A 201 0.74 11.27 9.26
N ASP A 202 1.18 11.83 8.13
CA ASP A 202 0.44 12.88 7.44
C ASP A 202 -0.98 12.42 7.08
N GLU A 203 -1.97 13.18 7.56
CA GLU A 203 -3.38 12.91 7.31
C GLU A 203 -3.84 13.54 5.99
N PRO A 204 -4.78 12.91 5.26
CA PRO A 204 -5.62 11.77 5.65
C PRO A 204 -5.00 10.37 5.40
N TYR A 205 -3.81 10.30 4.81
CA TYR A 205 -3.23 9.04 4.33
C TYR A 205 -2.80 8.11 5.47
N GLY A 206 -2.31 8.66 6.58
CA GLY A 206 -2.06 7.90 7.81
C GLY A 206 -3.32 7.18 8.32
N GLN A 207 -4.46 7.88 8.38
CA GLN A 207 -5.75 7.30 8.75
C GLN A 207 -6.23 6.26 7.74
N GLN A 208 -6.08 6.51 6.44
CA GLN A 208 -6.45 5.54 5.40
C GLN A 208 -5.76 4.19 5.64
N LEU A 209 -4.45 4.19 5.89
CA LEU A 209 -3.69 2.95 6.17
C LEU A 209 -4.22 2.25 7.43
N ARG A 210 -4.50 2.99 8.51
CA ARG A 210 -5.05 2.42 9.76
C ARG A 210 -6.44 1.81 9.58
N ASP A 211 -7.28 2.42 8.76
CA ASP A 211 -8.63 1.95 8.44
C ASP A 211 -8.60 0.68 7.58
N GLU A 212 -7.61 0.54 6.70
CA GLU A 212 -7.34 -0.68 5.92
C GLU A 212 -6.78 -1.82 6.80
N GLY A 213 -6.37 -1.52 8.03
CA GLY A 213 -5.87 -2.48 9.02
C GLY A 213 -4.35 -2.61 9.04
N ILE A 214 -3.65 -1.56 8.61
CA ILE A 214 -2.19 -1.45 8.64
C ILE A 214 -1.78 -0.72 9.91
N GLU A 215 -0.85 -1.29 10.66
CA GLU A 215 -0.24 -0.60 11.80
C GLU A 215 0.68 0.50 11.28
N VAL A 216 0.47 1.77 11.67
CA VAL A 216 1.31 2.89 11.21
C VAL A 216 2.20 3.38 12.35
N LEU A 217 3.51 3.24 12.22
CA LEU A 217 4.48 3.78 13.18
C LEU A 217 4.67 5.27 12.97
N HIS A 218 4.63 6.05 14.06
CA HIS A 218 4.78 7.50 14.00
C HIS A 218 5.27 8.11 15.31
N ALA A 219 5.74 9.35 15.24
CA ALA A 219 6.05 10.17 16.41
C ALA A 219 4.76 10.56 17.16
N PRO A 220 4.80 10.73 18.50
CA PRO A 220 5.96 10.60 19.38
C PRO A 220 6.20 9.17 19.89
N HIS A 221 5.40 8.18 19.48
CA HIS A 221 5.50 6.80 19.97
C HIS A 221 6.77 6.09 19.51
N VAL A 222 7.25 6.44 18.31
CA VAL A 222 8.57 6.09 17.81
C VAL A 222 9.41 7.37 17.73
N LYS A 223 10.66 7.30 18.20
CA LYS A 223 11.58 8.46 18.23
C LYS A 223 12.53 8.49 17.05
N SER A 224 12.99 7.32 16.63
CA SER A 224 13.92 7.12 15.52
C SER A 224 13.62 5.77 14.88
N MET A 225 13.57 5.73 13.55
CA MET A 225 13.45 4.46 12.85
C MET A 225 14.68 3.57 13.05
N GLY A 226 15.89 4.14 13.09
CA GLY A 226 17.11 3.36 13.37
C GLY A 226 17.09 2.68 14.74
N GLU A 227 16.66 3.40 15.80
CA GLU A 227 16.48 2.80 17.13
C GLU A 227 15.36 1.74 17.13
N TYR A 228 14.24 2.04 16.47
CA TYR A 228 13.13 1.10 16.39
C TYR A 228 13.55 -0.20 15.70
N LEU A 229 14.20 -0.13 14.55
CA LEU A 229 14.69 -1.30 13.81
C LEU A 229 15.70 -2.10 14.64
N ARG A 230 16.62 -1.42 15.34
CA ARG A 230 17.60 -2.08 16.22
C ARG A 230 16.91 -2.91 17.31
N ASP A 231 15.84 -2.37 17.89
CA ASP A 231 15.20 -2.99 19.05
C ASP A 231 14.07 -3.97 18.67
N HIS A 232 13.46 -3.80 17.49
CA HIS A 232 12.20 -4.47 17.13
C HIS A 232 12.20 -5.19 15.78
N ALA A 233 13.24 -5.10 14.94
CA ALA A 233 13.18 -5.71 13.61
C ALA A 233 13.01 -7.25 13.65
N GLY A 234 13.51 -7.93 14.69
CA GLY A 234 13.27 -9.36 14.93
C GLY A 234 11.82 -9.75 15.22
N LEU A 235 10.89 -8.79 15.34
CA LEU A 235 9.44 -9.04 15.37
C LEU A 235 8.85 -9.26 13.98
N TYR A 236 9.62 -8.99 12.92
CA TYR A 236 9.20 -9.09 11.53
C TYR A 236 9.93 -10.23 10.85
N ASP A 237 9.19 -10.92 9.99
CA ASP A 237 9.74 -11.92 9.09
C ASP A 237 10.46 -11.24 7.92
N VAL A 238 9.89 -10.11 7.46
CA VAL A 238 10.41 -9.29 6.35
C VAL A 238 10.40 -7.81 6.73
N VAL A 239 11.50 -7.12 6.47
CA VAL A 239 11.58 -5.65 6.43
C VAL A 239 11.81 -5.23 4.99
N THR A 240 10.83 -4.55 4.40
CA THR A 240 10.93 -3.95 3.06
C THR A 240 11.41 -2.51 3.19
N LEU A 241 12.58 -2.23 2.62
CA LEU A 241 13.15 -0.90 2.49
C LEU A 241 12.83 -0.37 1.09
N CYS A 242 12.28 0.84 1.00
CA CYS A 242 12.00 1.47 -0.28
C CYS A 242 13.00 2.59 -0.57
N ARG A 243 13.47 2.66 -1.82
CA ARG A 243 14.37 3.71 -2.35
C ARG A 243 15.75 3.72 -1.70
N HIS A 244 16.80 3.84 -2.52
CA HIS A 244 18.18 3.67 -2.05
C HIS A 244 18.58 4.63 -0.93
N TYR A 245 18.16 5.90 -1.02
CA TYR A 245 18.56 6.94 -0.07
C TYR A 245 17.92 6.77 1.32
N ILE A 246 16.88 5.94 1.47
CA ILE A 246 16.35 5.52 2.78
C ILE A 246 16.97 4.18 3.16
N ALA A 247 17.00 3.22 2.23
CA ALA A 247 17.48 1.88 2.49
C ALA A 247 18.94 1.86 2.96
N ILE A 248 19.81 2.69 2.37
CA ILE A 248 21.24 2.79 2.72
C ILE A 248 21.46 3.20 4.19
N GLN A 249 20.51 3.94 4.78
CA GLN A 249 20.62 4.39 6.18
C GLN A 249 20.36 3.26 7.18
N HIS A 250 19.65 2.21 6.78
CA HIS A 250 19.11 1.19 7.69
C HIS A 250 19.60 -0.22 7.40
N VAL A 251 20.08 -0.50 6.18
CA VAL A 251 20.42 -1.87 5.75
C VAL A 251 21.53 -2.50 6.59
N ASP A 252 22.57 -1.73 6.95
CA ASP A 252 23.66 -2.23 7.80
C ASP A 252 23.20 -2.51 9.23
N LEU A 253 22.37 -1.62 9.77
CA LEU A 253 21.81 -1.77 11.10
C LEU A 253 20.95 -3.03 11.21
N LEU A 254 20.16 -3.33 10.17
CA LEU A 254 19.38 -4.57 10.10
C LEU A 254 20.28 -5.80 10.03
N ARG A 255 21.31 -5.80 9.19
CA ARG A 255 22.24 -6.92 9.06
C ARG A 255 23.08 -7.17 10.31
N GLU A 256 23.45 -6.12 11.03
CA GLU A 256 24.21 -6.21 12.27
C GLU A 256 23.37 -6.78 13.42
N HIS A 257 22.13 -6.29 13.59
CA HIS A 257 21.33 -6.59 14.78
C HIS A 257 20.30 -7.71 14.59
N HIS A 258 19.81 -7.93 13.37
CA HIS A 258 18.76 -8.90 13.04
C HIS A 258 19.11 -9.68 11.77
N PRO A 259 20.21 -10.47 11.78
CA PRO A 259 20.68 -11.17 10.58
C PRO A 259 19.69 -12.21 10.02
N ASP A 260 18.76 -12.70 10.84
CA ASP A 260 17.73 -13.67 10.44
C ASP A 260 16.48 -13.02 9.82
N THR A 261 16.30 -11.69 9.95
CA THR A 261 15.18 -10.97 9.33
C THR A 261 15.46 -10.76 7.85
N GLN A 262 14.50 -11.13 7.00
CA GLN A 262 14.64 -10.96 5.56
C GLN A 262 14.55 -9.47 5.19
N ILE A 263 15.51 -8.99 4.40
CA ILE A 263 15.52 -7.62 3.88
C ILE A 263 15.08 -7.67 2.42
N TRP A 264 13.97 -7.00 2.14
CA TRP A 264 13.53 -6.75 0.78
C TRP A 264 13.85 -5.30 0.41
N PHE A 265 14.36 -5.08 -0.79
CA PHE A 265 14.60 -3.75 -1.32
C PHE A 265 13.70 -3.49 -2.50
N ASP A 266 12.69 -2.63 -2.33
CA ASP A 266 11.87 -2.15 -3.44
C ASP A 266 12.52 -0.91 -4.04
N THR A 267 13.00 -1.04 -5.27
CA THR A 267 13.68 0.06 -5.96
C THR A 267 12.70 1.17 -6.31
N ILE A 268 11.41 0.85 -6.51
CA ILE A 268 10.39 1.66 -7.18
C ILE A 268 10.75 1.93 -8.65
N ASP A 269 11.95 2.47 -8.87
CA ASP A 269 12.70 2.50 -10.12
C ASP A 269 14.20 2.61 -9.83
N LEU A 270 15.05 2.12 -10.74
CA LEU A 270 16.51 2.32 -10.62
C LEU A 270 16.88 3.80 -10.78
N HIS A 271 17.23 4.47 -9.67
CA HIS A 271 17.49 5.90 -9.62
C HIS A 271 18.76 6.26 -10.40
N TYR A 272 19.82 5.44 -10.33
CA TYR A 272 21.03 5.71 -11.10
C TYR A 272 20.76 5.67 -12.61
N LEU A 273 19.95 4.71 -13.07
CA LEU A 273 19.62 4.55 -14.49
C LEU A 273 18.85 5.78 -14.98
N ARG A 274 17.87 6.24 -14.20
CA ARG A 274 17.12 7.47 -14.48
C ARG A 274 18.04 8.68 -14.59
N LEU A 275 18.98 8.83 -13.64
CA LEU A 275 19.91 9.96 -13.61
C LEU A 275 20.95 9.90 -14.73
N ARG A 276 21.46 8.71 -15.10
CA ARG A 276 22.34 8.53 -16.27
C ARG A 276 21.64 8.97 -17.55
N ARG A 277 20.39 8.56 -17.76
CA ARG A 277 19.55 8.97 -18.91
C ARG A 277 19.23 10.47 -18.89
N GLN A 278 19.03 11.05 -17.70
CA GLN A 278 18.90 12.50 -17.58
C GLN A 278 20.19 13.20 -18.02
N HIS A 279 21.36 12.67 -17.62
CA HIS A 279 22.66 13.22 -18.02
C HIS A 279 22.88 13.13 -19.53
N GLU A 280 22.45 12.05 -20.18
CA GLU A 280 22.47 11.95 -21.65
C GLU A 280 21.69 13.09 -22.33
N LEU A 281 20.63 13.59 -21.70
CA LEU A 281 19.83 14.70 -22.19
C LEU A 281 20.41 16.08 -21.83
N ASP A 282 20.71 16.32 -20.55
CA ASP A 282 21.10 17.64 -20.04
C ASP A 282 22.62 17.93 -20.13
N GLN A 283 23.44 16.88 -20.30
CA GLN A 283 24.91 16.90 -20.33
C GLN A 283 25.53 17.59 -19.10
N ALA A 284 24.79 17.67 -17.99
CA ALA A 284 25.20 18.41 -16.80
C ALA A 284 26.11 17.54 -15.90
N PRO A 285 27.32 18.02 -15.54
CA PRO A 285 28.23 17.26 -14.67
C PRO A 285 27.66 16.94 -13.28
N ALA A 286 26.77 17.80 -12.78
CA ALA A 286 26.09 17.57 -11.50
C ALA A 286 25.15 16.36 -11.56
N THR A 287 24.42 16.19 -12.67
CA THR A 287 23.52 15.05 -12.90
C THR A 287 24.30 13.73 -12.94
N LEU A 288 25.44 13.69 -13.64
CA LEU A 288 26.32 12.52 -13.66
C LEU A 288 26.85 12.18 -12.26
N LYS A 289 27.29 13.18 -11.49
CA LYS A 289 27.75 12.95 -10.12
C LYS A 289 26.65 12.36 -9.23
N MET A 290 25.42 12.86 -9.36
CA MET A 290 24.27 12.29 -8.64
C MET A 290 23.98 10.86 -9.07
N ALA A 291 24.10 10.56 -10.36
CA ALA A 291 23.91 9.21 -10.89
C ALA A 291 24.90 8.20 -10.29
N GLU A 292 26.18 8.57 -10.19
CA GLU A 292 27.22 7.70 -9.62
C GLU A 292 27.07 7.51 -8.10
N VAL A 293 26.57 8.52 -7.37
CA VAL A 293 26.20 8.35 -5.95
C VAL A 293 25.03 7.39 -5.81
N ALA A 294 23.96 7.58 -6.59
CA ALA A 294 22.81 6.68 -6.57
C ALA A 294 23.20 5.25 -6.97
N HIS A 295 24.12 5.09 -7.92
CA HIS A 295 24.60 3.77 -8.36
C HIS A 295 25.30 3.04 -7.22
N HIS A 296 26.20 3.73 -6.52
CA HIS A 296 26.91 3.17 -5.37
C HIS A 296 25.95 2.75 -4.26
N GLU A 297 25.02 3.64 -3.87
CA GLU A 297 24.05 3.37 -2.82
C GLU A 297 23.08 2.24 -3.20
N GLU A 298 22.55 2.24 -4.44
CA GLU A 298 21.66 1.17 -4.92
C GLU A 298 22.36 -0.18 -4.93
N CYS A 299 23.56 -0.27 -5.50
CA CYS A 299 24.32 -1.52 -5.54
C CYS A 299 24.69 -2.02 -4.13
N GLU A 300 25.02 -1.12 -3.22
CA GLU A 300 25.32 -1.48 -1.83
C GLU A 300 24.10 -2.07 -1.12
N VAL A 301 22.94 -1.42 -1.23
CA VAL A 301 21.68 -1.92 -0.65
C VAL A 301 21.30 -3.26 -1.28
N ILE A 302 21.38 -3.37 -2.61
CA ILE A 302 21.08 -4.62 -3.34
C ILE A 302 21.98 -5.76 -2.83
N SER A 303 23.28 -5.52 -2.68
CA SER A 303 24.24 -6.53 -2.22
C SER A 303 23.97 -7.07 -0.82
N LYS A 304 23.25 -6.28 -0.01
CA LYS A 304 22.88 -6.60 1.38
C LYS A 304 21.41 -7.00 1.51
N SER A 305 20.65 -7.10 0.43
CA SER A 305 19.23 -7.48 0.46
C SER A 305 19.03 -8.95 0.09
N ASP A 306 18.05 -9.62 0.70
CA ASP A 306 17.71 -11.02 0.38
C ASP A 306 16.84 -11.12 -0.87
N LEU A 307 16.16 -10.02 -1.21
CA LEU A 307 15.37 -9.86 -2.42
C LEU A 307 15.38 -8.40 -2.86
N THR A 308 15.60 -8.16 -4.15
CA THR A 308 15.40 -6.87 -4.80
C THR A 308 14.14 -6.94 -5.66
N ILE A 309 13.20 -6.04 -5.41
CA ILE A 309 11.96 -5.91 -6.16
C ILE A 309 12.14 -4.79 -7.17
N VAL A 310 11.98 -5.10 -8.46
CA VAL A 310 11.98 -4.14 -9.57
C VAL A 310 10.62 -4.14 -10.27
N VAL A 311 10.38 -3.15 -11.13
CA VAL A 311 9.08 -2.98 -11.78
C VAL A 311 9.05 -3.45 -13.23
N SER A 312 10.18 -3.83 -13.82
CA SER A 312 10.25 -4.28 -15.22
C SER A 312 11.37 -5.28 -15.51
N GLU A 313 11.19 -6.07 -16.57
CA GLU A 313 12.23 -6.94 -17.15
C GLU A 313 13.45 -6.15 -17.67
N VAL A 314 13.25 -4.87 -18.03
CA VAL A 314 14.36 -3.98 -18.44
C VAL A 314 15.31 -3.76 -17.26
N GLU A 315 14.78 -3.55 -16.06
CA GLU A 315 15.58 -3.41 -14.85
C GLU A 315 16.21 -4.74 -14.41
N VAL A 316 15.56 -5.88 -14.66
CA VAL A 316 16.19 -7.20 -14.46
C VAL A 316 17.43 -7.33 -15.34
N ALA A 317 17.34 -6.98 -16.63
CA ALA A 317 18.47 -7.02 -17.55
C ALA A 317 19.58 -6.04 -17.16
N GLU A 318 19.22 -4.86 -16.65
CA GLU A 318 20.17 -3.89 -16.13
C GLU A 318 20.92 -4.44 -14.91
N LEU A 319 20.20 -4.96 -13.92
CA LEU A 319 20.78 -5.53 -12.70
C LEU A 319 21.59 -6.81 -12.96
N ALA A 320 21.27 -7.56 -14.01
CA ALA A 320 22.09 -8.71 -14.41
C ALA A 320 23.53 -8.30 -14.77
N ASN A 321 23.75 -7.04 -15.20
CA ASN A 321 25.08 -6.50 -15.46
C ASN A 321 25.70 -5.86 -14.21
N GLU A 322 24.93 -5.04 -13.50
CA GLU A 322 25.44 -4.20 -12.40
C GLU A 322 25.54 -4.97 -11.06
N ALA A 323 24.63 -5.91 -10.81
CA ALA A 323 24.54 -6.71 -9.59
C ALA A 323 24.16 -8.18 -9.89
N PRO A 324 25.02 -8.95 -10.59
CA PRO A 324 24.69 -10.29 -11.13
C PRO A 324 24.32 -11.34 -10.08
N ASN A 325 24.68 -11.12 -8.81
CA ASN A 325 24.36 -12.03 -7.71
C ASN A 325 23.05 -11.67 -6.98
N ALA A 326 22.40 -10.56 -7.36
CA ALA A 326 21.17 -10.12 -6.74
C ALA A 326 20.03 -11.11 -7.04
N LYS A 327 19.25 -11.45 -6.01
CA LYS A 327 17.97 -12.13 -6.21
C LYS A 327 16.93 -11.09 -6.56
N VAL A 328 16.38 -11.16 -7.77
CA VAL A 328 15.45 -10.15 -8.29
C VAL A 328 14.05 -10.75 -8.50
N ALA A 329 13.01 -10.01 -8.10
CA ALA A 329 11.62 -10.28 -8.44
C ALA A 329 11.00 -9.08 -9.16
N VAL A 330 10.16 -9.35 -10.16
CA VAL A 330 9.41 -8.31 -10.88
C VAL A 330 8.02 -8.20 -10.27
N ILE A 331 7.74 -7.07 -9.62
CA ILE A 331 6.41 -6.74 -9.12
C ILE A 331 6.08 -5.32 -9.60
N SER A 332 5.40 -5.24 -10.75
CA SER A 332 5.18 -3.98 -11.44
C SER A 332 4.01 -3.15 -10.88
N ASN A 333 3.64 -2.09 -11.59
CA ASN A 333 2.44 -1.30 -11.30
C ASN A 333 1.18 -2.16 -11.44
N ILE A 334 0.23 -1.92 -10.56
CA ILE A 334 -0.99 -2.71 -10.42
C ILE A 334 -2.14 -1.81 -10.82
N HIS A 335 -3.02 -2.21 -11.74
CA HIS A 335 -4.19 -1.44 -12.19
C HIS A 335 -5.40 -2.34 -12.39
N GLU A 336 -6.58 -1.85 -11.98
CA GLU A 336 -7.85 -2.46 -12.35
C GLU A 336 -8.28 -1.97 -13.72
N VAL A 337 -8.69 -2.89 -14.60
CA VAL A 337 -9.11 -2.56 -15.97
C VAL A 337 -10.60 -2.29 -15.98
N ALA A 338 -10.99 -1.08 -16.38
CA ALA A 338 -12.38 -0.69 -16.53
C ALA A 338 -13.08 -1.55 -17.60
N ARG A 339 -14.25 -2.08 -17.25
CA ARG A 339 -15.08 -2.92 -18.11
C ARG A 339 -15.98 -2.10 -19.02
N ASP A 340 -16.61 -1.06 -18.48
CA ASP A 340 -17.45 -0.12 -19.21
C ASP A 340 -16.65 1.13 -19.56
N ARG A 341 -16.77 1.58 -20.81
CA ARG A 341 -15.95 2.68 -21.34
C ARG A 341 -16.82 3.60 -22.20
N PRO A 342 -16.74 4.93 -22.02
CA PRO A 342 -17.39 5.88 -22.92
C PRO A 342 -16.89 5.73 -24.36
N ALA A 343 -17.81 5.84 -25.32
CA ALA A 343 -17.52 5.78 -26.74
C ALA A 343 -16.71 6.99 -27.24
N PHE A 344 -16.16 6.89 -28.45
CA PHE A 344 -15.35 7.95 -29.06
C PHE A 344 -16.09 9.30 -29.18
N ASP A 345 -17.36 9.29 -29.62
CA ASP A 345 -18.10 10.50 -29.98
C ASP A 345 -18.36 11.46 -28.81
N ASP A 346 -18.33 10.97 -27.58
CA ASP A 346 -18.54 11.77 -26.36
C ASP A 346 -17.23 12.38 -25.81
N ARG A 347 -16.11 12.19 -26.52
CA ARG A 347 -14.77 12.53 -26.03
C ARG A 347 -14.15 13.70 -26.77
N SER A 348 -13.49 14.59 -26.04
CA SER A 348 -12.70 15.68 -26.62
C SER A 348 -11.48 16.03 -25.76
N GLY A 349 -10.40 16.44 -26.42
CA GLY A 349 -9.20 16.96 -25.77
C GLY A 349 -8.14 15.91 -25.42
N VAL A 350 -7.00 16.42 -24.96
CA VAL A 350 -5.80 15.67 -24.59
C VAL A 350 -5.52 15.88 -23.11
N MET A 351 -5.12 14.84 -22.40
CA MET A 351 -4.66 14.97 -21.01
C MET A 351 -3.21 14.52 -20.82
N PHE A 352 -2.48 15.26 -19.97
CA PHE A 352 -1.23 14.81 -19.36
C PHE A 352 -1.44 14.70 -17.86
N VAL A 353 -1.00 13.58 -17.28
CA VAL A 353 -1.00 13.36 -15.83
C VAL A 353 0.42 13.08 -15.33
N GLY A 354 0.83 13.73 -14.24
CA GLY A 354 2.04 13.36 -13.50
C GLY A 354 2.37 14.29 -12.33
N GLY A 355 2.86 13.73 -11.23
CA GLY A 355 3.35 14.52 -10.08
C GLY A 355 4.60 15.32 -10.43
N PHE A 356 4.62 16.62 -10.14
CA PHE A 356 5.68 17.53 -10.57
C PHE A 356 6.87 17.64 -9.61
N GLN A 357 6.91 16.80 -8.57
CA GLN A 357 8.14 16.52 -7.83
C GLN A 357 9.09 15.59 -8.61
N HIS A 358 8.58 14.92 -9.65
CA HIS A 358 9.37 14.07 -10.52
C HIS A 358 9.86 14.86 -11.74
N PRO A 359 11.17 15.17 -11.87
CA PRO A 359 11.70 16.04 -12.92
C PRO A 359 11.34 15.66 -14.37
N PRO A 360 11.26 14.37 -14.76
CA PRO A 360 10.80 13.99 -16.10
C PRO A 360 9.43 14.56 -16.50
N ASN A 361 8.53 14.79 -15.53
CA ASN A 361 7.21 15.34 -15.82
C ASN A 361 7.25 16.83 -16.15
N ILE A 362 8.13 17.60 -15.50
CA ILE A 362 8.36 19.01 -15.81
C ILE A 362 8.93 19.12 -17.23
N ASP A 363 9.96 18.34 -17.50
CA ASP A 363 10.64 18.29 -18.80
C ASP A 363 9.70 17.97 -19.96
N ALA A 364 8.82 16.99 -19.77
CA ALA A 364 7.83 16.58 -20.76
C ALA A 364 6.78 17.66 -21.05
N VAL A 365 6.29 18.37 -20.02
CA VAL A 365 5.35 19.48 -20.22
C VAL A 365 6.03 20.66 -20.91
N GLU A 366 7.28 20.96 -20.56
CA GLU A 366 8.06 22.01 -21.24
C GLU A 366 8.32 21.66 -22.71
N TYR A 367 8.68 20.41 -23.02
CA TYR A 367 8.85 19.91 -24.39
C TYR A 367 7.53 19.97 -25.17
N TYR A 368 6.45 19.46 -24.58
CA TYR A 368 5.12 19.49 -25.17
C TYR A 368 4.69 20.91 -25.51
N ALA A 369 4.79 21.84 -24.57
CA ALA A 369 4.33 23.21 -24.73
C ALA A 369 5.17 24.04 -25.73
N ASN A 370 6.46 23.73 -25.88
CA ASN A 370 7.35 24.47 -26.78
C ASN A 370 7.39 23.92 -28.19
N GLU A 371 7.35 22.60 -28.36
CA GLU A 371 7.68 21.95 -29.63
C GLU A 371 6.48 21.22 -30.25
N ILE A 372 5.66 20.52 -29.44
CA ILE A 372 4.52 19.73 -29.95
C ILE A 372 3.26 20.59 -30.09
N TRP A 373 2.95 21.38 -29.06
CA TRP A 373 1.71 22.14 -28.96
C TRP A 373 1.51 23.18 -30.08
N PRO A 374 2.55 23.92 -30.54
CA PRO A 374 2.40 24.81 -31.69
C PRO A 374 1.95 24.08 -32.96
N LEU A 375 2.47 22.88 -33.22
CA LEU A 375 2.11 22.05 -34.37
C LEU A 375 0.68 21.51 -34.25
N LEU A 376 0.25 21.16 -33.04
CA LEU A 376 -1.12 20.72 -32.76
C LEU A 376 -2.13 21.85 -32.93
N THR A 377 -1.81 23.06 -32.49
CA THR A 377 -2.71 24.21 -32.62
C THR A 377 -2.94 24.57 -34.09
N GLU A 378 -1.96 24.34 -34.97
CA GLU A 378 -2.12 24.50 -36.42
C GLU A 378 -3.03 23.43 -37.04
N ARG A 379 -2.91 22.16 -36.59
CA ARG A 379 -3.64 21.02 -37.15
C ARG A 379 -5.04 20.82 -36.56
N CYS A 380 -5.22 21.14 -35.28
CA CYS A 380 -6.40 20.88 -34.47
C CYS A 380 -6.69 22.13 -33.60
N PRO A 381 -7.20 23.23 -34.18
CA PRO A 381 -7.32 24.52 -33.50
C PRO A 381 -8.30 24.52 -32.31
N ASP A 382 -9.28 23.61 -32.31
CA ASP A 382 -10.27 23.46 -31.23
C ASP A 382 -9.86 22.43 -30.16
N LEU A 383 -8.67 21.83 -30.29
CA LEU A 383 -8.19 20.83 -29.34
C LEU A 383 -7.86 21.49 -28.00
N GLU A 384 -8.36 20.95 -26.91
CA GLU A 384 -8.01 21.40 -25.57
C GLU A 384 -7.03 20.44 -24.92
N THR A 385 -6.02 20.96 -24.21
CA THR A 385 -5.07 20.13 -23.47
C THR A 385 -5.08 20.46 -21.98
N TYR A 386 -5.27 19.41 -21.18
CA TYR A 386 -5.31 19.43 -19.72
C TYR A 386 -4.00 18.91 -19.14
N ILE A 387 -3.33 19.72 -18.32
CA ILE A 387 -2.12 19.32 -17.59
C ILE A 387 -2.46 19.20 -16.11
N ILE A 388 -2.39 17.97 -15.59
CA ILE A 388 -2.89 17.60 -14.27
C ILE A 388 -1.77 16.94 -13.45
N GLY A 389 -1.67 17.31 -12.18
CA GLY A 389 -0.70 16.72 -11.26
C GLY A 389 -0.40 17.57 -10.03
N SER A 390 -0.05 16.87 -8.95
CA SER A 390 0.33 17.47 -7.67
C SER A 390 1.64 18.25 -7.77
N ARG A 391 1.80 19.24 -6.87
CA ARG A 391 3.05 20.01 -6.68
C ARG A 391 3.57 20.72 -7.94
N MET A 392 2.68 21.10 -8.85
CA MET A 392 3.01 21.86 -10.06
C MET A 392 3.68 23.21 -9.71
N PRO A 393 4.90 23.50 -10.18
CA PRO A 393 5.55 24.78 -9.91
C PRO A 393 4.81 25.96 -10.58
N ASP A 394 4.67 27.09 -9.88
CA ASP A 394 4.05 28.31 -10.42
C ASP A 394 4.71 28.82 -11.70
N ARG A 395 6.02 28.54 -11.89
CA ARG A 395 6.72 28.87 -13.13
C ARG A 395 6.17 28.07 -14.31
N LEU A 396 5.94 26.77 -14.10
CA LEU A 396 5.46 25.85 -15.12
C LEU A 396 3.99 26.13 -15.43
N LYS A 397 3.19 26.36 -14.39
CA LYS A 397 1.78 26.75 -14.51
C LYS A 397 1.61 27.99 -15.38
N ARG A 398 2.26 29.11 -15.02
CA ARG A 398 2.18 30.37 -15.80
C ARG A 398 2.70 30.20 -17.22
N PHE A 399 3.77 29.43 -17.40
CA PHE A 399 4.32 29.13 -18.71
C PHE A 399 3.31 28.37 -19.60
N GLY A 400 2.73 27.27 -19.11
CA GLY A 400 1.72 26.51 -19.85
C GLY A 400 0.46 27.32 -20.15
N GLU A 401 -0.04 28.08 -19.18
CA GLU A 401 -1.19 28.99 -19.37
C GLU A 401 -0.90 30.03 -20.46
N SER A 402 0.32 30.59 -20.51
CA SER A 402 0.71 31.54 -21.58
C SER A 402 0.75 30.93 -22.98
N ARG A 403 0.75 29.60 -23.08
CA ARG A 403 0.66 28.84 -24.34
C ARG A 403 -0.77 28.40 -24.67
N GLY A 404 -1.74 28.66 -23.79
CA GLY A 404 -3.13 28.23 -23.94
C GLY A 404 -3.45 26.84 -23.38
N LEU A 405 -2.54 26.23 -22.62
CA LEU A 405 -2.78 24.95 -21.96
C LEU A 405 -3.62 25.14 -20.69
N LYS A 406 -4.51 24.17 -20.39
CA LYS A 406 -5.30 24.15 -19.15
C LYS A 406 -4.49 23.51 -18.02
N MET A 407 -3.81 24.35 -17.26
CA MET A 407 -2.92 23.94 -16.15
C MET A 407 -3.71 23.77 -14.84
N LEU A 408 -4.27 22.58 -14.64
CA LEU A 408 -5.22 22.33 -13.54
C LEU A 408 -4.54 22.12 -12.17
N GLY A 409 -3.30 21.64 -12.15
CA GLY A 409 -2.64 21.26 -10.90
C GLY A 409 -3.23 19.97 -10.32
N PHE A 410 -3.30 19.85 -8.99
CA PHE A 410 -3.85 18.67 -8.33
C PHE A 410 -5.36 18.60 -8.53
N VAL A 411 -5.84 17.41 -8.91
CA VAL A 411 -7.26 17.08 -9.05
C VAL A 411 -7.47 15.78 -8.28
N GLU A 412 -8.45 15.78 -7.36
CA GLU A 412 -8.73 14.66 -6.46
C GLU A 412 -9.30 13.43 -7.21
N ASP A 413 -10.22 13.65 -8.14
CA ASP A 413 -10.79 12.59 -9.00
C ASP A 413 -10.45 12.84 -10.47
N LEU A 414 -9.62 11.95 -11.01
CA LEU A 414 -9.20 11.99 -12.42
C LEU A 414 -10.19 11.28 -13.36
N THR A 415 -11.16 10.53 -12.83
CA THR A 415 -12.14 9.74 -13.60
C THR A 415 -12.82 10.57 -14.68
N PRO A 416 -13.32 11.80 -14.41
CA PRO A 416 -13.97 12.62 -15.43
C PRO A 416 -13.05 12.96 -16.61
N TYR A 417 -11.73 13.05 -16.40
CA TYR A 417 -10.78 13.36 -17.47
C TYR A 417 -10.44 12.11 -18.29
N TYR A 418 -10.25 10.95 -17.62
CA TYR A 418 -10.03 9.69 -18.31
C TYR A 418 -11.23 9.28 -19.18
N GLU A 419 -12.45 9.59 -18.73
CA GLU A 419 -13.70 9.30 -19.43
C GLU A 419 -14.03 10.29 -20.54
N SER A 420 -13.66 11.56 -20.40
CA SER A 420 -14.02 12.61 -21.38
C SER A 420 -12.92 12.98 -22.37
N CYS A 421 -11.64 12.77 -22.06
CA CYS A 421 -10.56 13.06 -23.01
C CYS A 421 -10.54 12.04 -24.16
N THR A 422 -10.11 12.50 -25.33
CA THR A 422 -9.89 11.63 -26.49
C THR A 422 -8.62 10.81 -26.30
N LEU A 423 -7.54 11.38 -25.79
CA LEU A 423 -6.30 10.62 -25.55
C LEU A 423 -5.49 11.19 -24.39
N ALA A 424 -4.60 10.36 -23.83
CA ALA A 424 -3.54 10.81 -22.95
C ALA A 424 -2.23 10.99 -23.74
N ILE A 425 -1.42 11.96 -23.33
CA ILE A 425 -0.10 12.20 -23.91
C ILE A 425 1.03 11.97 -22.88
N ALA A 426 2.10 11.30 -23.31
CA ALA A 426 3.28 11.00 -22.50
C ALA A 426 4.59 11.31 -23.24
N PRO A 427 4.92 12.60 -23.48
CA PRO A 427 6.09 13.00 -24.28
C PRO A 427 7.37 13.05 -23.42
N LEU A 428 7.69 11.93 -22.76
CA LEU A 428 8.84 11.82 -21.85
C LEU A 428 10.14 11.70 -22.65
N ARG A 429 11.14 12.56 -22.39
CA ARG A 429 12.46 12.47 -23.04
C ARG A 429 13.44 11.55 -22.30
N TYR A 430 13.22 11.35 -21.00
CA TYR A 430 14.02 10.45 -20.17
C TYR A 430 13.18 9.90 -19.01
N GLY A 431 13.69 8.89 -18.31
CA GLY A 431 13.04 8.20 -17.19
C GLY A 431 13.55 6.77 -17.03
N ALA A 432 13.15 6.10 -15.95
CA ALA A 432 13.36 4.67 -15.73
C ALA A 432 12.08 4.03 -15.19
N GLY A 433 12.03 2.70 -15.13
CA GLY A 433 10.89 1.93 -14.64
C GLY A 433 9.63 2.05 -15.51
N VAL A 434 8.53 1.49 -15.01
CA VAL A 434 7.23 1.48 -15.69
C VAL A 434 6.41 2.71 -15.32
N LYS A 435 5.92 3.43 -16.34
CA LYS A 435 5.20 4.70 -16.15
C LYS A 435 3.74 4.43 -15.83
N GLY A 436 3.37 4.48 -14.55
CA GLY A 436 2.00 4.19 -14.13
C GLY A 436 0.94 5.11 -14.73
N LYS A 437 1.29 6.33 -15.16
CA LYS A 437 0.37 7.23 -15.90
C LYS A 437 -0.16 6.61 -17.22
N VAL A 438 0.68 5.82 -17.89
CA VAL A 438 0.32 5.16 -19.15
C VAL A 438 -0.59 3.98 -18.83
N ASN A 439 -0.19 3.12 -17.90
CA ASN A 439 -1.01 1.99 -17.46
C ASN A 439 -2.36 2.47 -16.91
N GLN A 440 -2.39 3.59 -16.19
CA GLN A 440 -3.64 4.19 -15.71
C GLN A 440 -4.52 4.63 -16.87
N ALA A 441 -4.01 5.40 -17.83
CA ALA A 441 -4.81 5.76 -19.02
C ALA A 441 -5.36 4.53 -19.76
N LEU A 442 -4.50 3.54 -20.03
CA LEU A 442 -4.91 2.29 -20.66
C LEU A 442 -5.95 1.53 -19.84
N SER A 443 -5.89 1.60 -18.52
CA SER A 443 -6.86 0.94 -17.63
C SER A 443 -8.28 1.52 -17.75
N PHE A 444 -8.40 2.79 -18.14
CA PHE A 444 -9.67 3.44 -18.50
C PHE A 444 -10.02 3.29 -20.00
N GLY A 445 -9.21 2.55 -20.76
CA GLY A 445 -9.33 2.44 -22.21
C GLY A 445 -9.09 3.75 -22.94
N LEU A 446 -8.33 4.69 -22.34
CA LEU A 446 -7.94 5.92 -22.98
C LEU A 446 -6.67 5.68 -23.83
N PRO A 447 -6.72 5.86 -25.16
CA PRO A 447 -5.53 5.73 -26.00
C PRO A 447 -4.40 6.66 -25.56
N VAL A 448 -3.16 6.21 -25.74
CA VAL A 448 -1.96 6.95 -25.32
C VAL A 448 -1.07 7.23 -26.52
N VAL A 449 -0.67 8.49 -26.69
CA VAL A 449 0.42 8.90 -27.57
C VAL A 449 1.64 9.21 -26.71
N GLY A 450 2.74 8.49 -26.90
CA GLY A 450 3.89 8.57 -26.01
C GLY A 450 5.22 8.30 -26.70
N SER A 451 6.30 8.66 -26.03
CA SER A 451 7.66 8.35 -26.49
C SER A 451 7.99 6.87 -26.27
N PRO A 452 9.02 6.33 -26.95
CA PRO A 452 9.52 4.98 -26.63
C PRO A 452 9.83 4.81 -25.13
N VAL A 453 10.39 5.84 -24.50
CA VAL A 453 10.70 5.87 -23.05
C VAL A 453 9.44 5.72 -22.20
N ALA A 454 8.30 6.27 -22.63
CA ALA A 454 7.04 6.17 -21.90
C ALA A 454 6.48 4.74 -21.85
N PHE A 455 6.77 3.92 -22.87
CA PHE A 455 6.26 2.55 -23.02
C PHE A 455 7.25 1.45 -22.59
N GLU A 456 8.40 1.84 -22.06
CA GLU A 456 9.44 0.93 -21.56
C GLU A 456 8.87 -0.11 -20.58
N GLY A 457 9.24 -1.37 -20.78
CA GLY A 457 8.82 -2.49 -19.91
C GLY A 457 7.34 -2.88 -20.05
N MET A 458 6.57 -2.25 -20.93
CA MET A 458 5.13 -2.52 -21.08
C MET A 458 4.78 -3.49 -22.21
N GLY A 459 5.73 -3.81 -23.11
CA GLY A 459 5.50 -4.70 -24.26
C GLY A 459 4.29 -4.28 -25.10
N LEU A 460 4.20 -2.98 -25.42
CA LEU A 460 3.13 -2.37 -26.21
C LEU A 460 3.58 -2.20 -27.67
N THR A 461 2.62 -2.28 -28.59
CA THR A 461 2.85 -2.23 -30.04
C THR A 461 2.24 -0.97 -30.64
N HIS A 462 3.02 -0.27 -31.49
CA HIS A 462 2.56 0.91 -32.23
C HIS A 462 1.37 0.60 -33.16
N GLU A 463 0.40 1.51 -33.23
CA GLU A 463 -0.85 1.43 -34.01
C GLU A 463 -1.75 0.24 -33.69
N ARG A 464 -1.43 -0.47 -32.61
CA ARG A 464 -2.25 -1.53 -32.06
C ARG A 464 -2.64 -1.15 -30.65
N ASP A 465 -1.69 -1.16 -29.71
CA ASP A 465 -1.95 -0.92 -28.30
C ASP A 465 -1.82 0.57 -27.94
N VAL A 466 -0.89 1.29 -28.59
CA VAL A 466 -0.57 2.71 -28.37
C VAL A 466 -0.05 3.40 -29.64
N MET A 467 0.08 4.72 -29.61
CA MET A 467 0.82 5.48 -30.63
C MET A 467 2.21 5.86 -30.09
N VAL A 468 3.26 5.43 -30.79
CA VAL A 468 4.65 5.74 -30.46
C VAL A 468 5.10 6.91 -31.32
N ALA A 469 5.68 7.93 -30.69
CA ALA A 469 6.17 9.13 -31.36
C ALA A 469 7.55 9.53 -30.80
N GLU A 470 8.52 9.81 -31.68
CA GLU A 470 9.89 10.15 -31.28
C GLU A 470 10.19 11.64 -31.39
N THR A 471 9.61 12.31 -32.40
CA THR A 471 9.80 13.73 -32.69
C THR A 471 8.53 14.54 -32.45
N ALA A 472 8.66 15.87 -32.39
CA ALA A 472 7.52 16.75 -32.16
C ALA A 472 6.47 16.63 -33.27
N GLU A 473 6.93 16.45 -34.50
CA GLU A 473 6.13 16.19 -35.69
C GLU A 473 5.39 14.86 -35.59
N ASP A 474 6.07 13.77 -35.15
CA ASP A 474 5.44 12.46 -34.96
C ASP A 474 4.33 12.52 -33.90
N PHE A 475 4.56 13.27 -32.81
CA PHE A 475 3.55 13.49 -31.77
C PHE A 475 2.34 14.23 -32.35
N ALA A 476 2.58 15.31 -33.09
CA ALA A 476 1.50 16.10 -33.68
C ALA A 476 0.70 15.30 -34.71
N GLU A 477 1.36 14.48 -35.53
CA GLU A 477 0.71 13.58 -36.48
C GLU A 477 -0.08 12.48 -35.78
N SER A 478 0.50 11.81 -34.79
CA SER A 478 -0.15 10.73 -34.04
C SER A 478 -1.39 11.22 -33.31
N VAL A 479 -1.32 12.36 -32.63
CA VAL A 479 -2.48 12.97 -31.95
C VAL A 479 -3.56 13.32 -32.95
N ALA A 480 -3.21 13.99 -34.06
CA ALA A 480 -4.19 14.35 -35.09
C ALA A 480 -4.87 13.11 -35.70
N LYS A 481 -4.10 12.04 -35.95
CA LYS A 481 -4.61 10.76 -36.46
C LYS A 481 -5.60 10.12 -35.49
N VAL A 482 -5.26 10.02 -34.20
CA VAL A 482 -6.13 9.44 -33.17
C VAL A 482 -7.42 10.27 -32.99
N CYS A 483 -7.33 11.60 -33.07
CA CYS A 483 -8.51 12.47 -32.99
C CYS A 483 -9.42 12.42 -34.22
N ALA A 484 -8.91 11.98 -35.39
CA ALA A 484 -9.65 11.97 -36.65
C ALA A 484 -10.17 10.59 -37.07
N ASP A 485 -9.67 9.51 -36.48
CA ASP A 485 -9.98 8.13 -36.86
C ASP A 485 -10.62 7.35 -35.69
N PRO A 486 -11.97 7.28 -35.63
CA PRO A 486 -12.68 6.53 -34.60
C PRO A 486 -12.34 5.02 -34.58
N ALA A 487 -11.99 4.44 -35.73
CA ALA A 487 -11.69 3.01 -35.81
C ALA A 487 -10.30 2.70 -35.22
N LEU A 488 -9.31 3.56 -35.51
CA LEU A 488 -8.01 3.51 -34.85
C LEU A 488 -8.18 3.72 -33.34
N TRP A 489 -8.94 4.75 -32.94
CA TRP A 489 -9.17 5.04 -31.53
C TRP A 489 -9.76 3.83 -30.78
N GLN A 490 -10.78 3.19 -31.36
CA GLN A 490 -11.42 2.00 -30.77
C GLN A 490 -10.41 0.85 -30.64
N THR A 491 -9.59 0.63 -31.66
CA THR A 491 -8.55 -0.40 -31.65
C THR A 491 -7.54 -0.16 -30.52
N LEU A 492 -7.04 1.08 -30.39
CA LEU A 492 -6.11 1.47 -29.33
C LEU A 492 -6.74 1.33 -27.93
N SER A 493 -8.00 1.74 -27.78
CA SER A 493 -8.73 1.62 -26.52
C SER A 493 -8.86 0.17 -26.06
N GLU A 494 -9.36 -0.70 -26.95
CA GLU A 494 -9.62 -2.11 -26.65
C GLU A 494 -8.33 -2.87 -26.36
N THR A 495 -7.39 -2.82 -27.31
CA THR A 495 -6.17 -3.62 -27.22
C THR A 495 -5.20 -3.04 -26.18
N GLY A 496 -5.11 -1.72 -26.05
CA GLY A 496 -4.33 -1.05 -25.02
C GLY A 496 -4.80 -1.42 -23.61
N GLY A 497 -6.11 -1.43 -23.34
CA GLY A 497 -6.64 -1.91 -22.07
C GLY A 497 -6.45 -3.42 -21.85
N ALA A 498 -6.67 -4.24 -22.88
CA ALA A 498 -6.43 -5.69 -22.81
C ALA A 498 -4.96 -6.04 -22.56
N SER A 499 -4.04 -5.16 -22.98
CA SER A 499 -2.60 -5.32 -22.78
C SER A 499 -2.20 -5.34 -21.29
N LEU A 500 -3.02 -4.81 -20.38
CA LEU A 500 -2.72 -4.81 -18.95
C LEU A 500 -2.96 -6.18 -18.31
N THR A 501 -3.90 -6.96 -18.85
CA THR A 501 -4.23 -8.29 -18.35
C THR A 501 -3.02 -9.21 -18.45
N GLY A 502 -2.69 -9.89 -17.34
CA GLY A 502 -1.53 -10.77 -17.28
C GLY A 502 -0.18 -10.05 -17.07
N ARG A 503 -0.15 -8.71 -16.95
CA ARG A 503 1.08 -7.94 -16.68
C ARG A 503 0.98 -6.92 -15.55
N PHE A 504 -0.10 -6.12 -15.53
CA PHE A 504 -0.24 -4.96 -14.64
C PHE A 504 -1.55 -5.01 -13.85
N THR A 505 -1.98 -6.19 -13.42
CA THR A 505 -3.26 -6.43 -12.73
C THR A 505 -3.04 -6.96 -11.32
N PRO A 506 -4.02 -6.82 -10.40
CA PRO A 506 -3.91 -7.33 -9.04
C PRO A 506 -3.56 -8.82 -8.98
N GLU A 507 -4.08 -9.63 -9.90
CA GLU A 507 -3.84 -11.07 -9.96
C GLU A 507 -2.37 -11.40 -10.22
N VAL A 508 -1.70 -10.62 -11.07
CA VAL A 508 -0.29 -10.82 -11.42
C VAL A 508 0.60 -10.46 -10.25
N ALA A 509 0.34 -9.31 -9.61
CA ALA A 509 1.09 -8.90 -8.44
C ALA A 509 0.84 -9.83 -7.25
N GLU A 510 -0.38 -10.33 -7.06
CA GLU A 510 -0.68 -11.32 -6.03
C GLU A 510 0.09 -12.62 -6.27
N ALA A 511 0.15 -13.10 -7.51
CA ALA A 511 0.92 -14.30 -7.85
C ALA A 511 2.43 -14.12 -7.58
N ALA A 512 2.98 -12.97 -7.97
CA ALA A 512 4.39 -12.64 -7.70
C ALA A 512 4.68 -12.53 -6.19
N LEU A 513 3.79 -11.88 -5.42
CA LEU A 513 3.89 -11.80 -3.96
C LEU A 513 3.80 -13.19 -3.31
N ARG A 514 2.90 -14.07 -3.79
CA ARG A 514 2.80 -15.45 -3.30
C ARG A 514 4.10 -16.21 -3.52
N ASP A 515 4.70 -16.10 -4.70
CA ASP A 515 5.97 -16.76 -5.03
C ASP A 515 7.10 -16.34 -4.07
N VAL A 516 7.26 -15.03 -3.82
CA VAL A 516 8.30 -14.55 -2.91
C VAL A 516 7.98 -14.80 -1.43
N LEU A 517 6.71 -14.94 -1.07
CA LEU A 517 6.24 -15.27 0.28
C LEU A 517 6.05 -16.76 0.54
N THR A 518 6.33 -17.62 -0.43
CA THR A 518 6.23 -19.10 -0.33
C THR A 518 6.75 -19.64 1.02
N PRO A 519 7.91 -19.20 1.56
CA PRO A 519 8.41 -19.70 2.84
C PRO A 519 7.46 -19.52 4.03
N TRP A 520 6.52 -18.56 3.97
CA TRP A 520 5.57 -18.27 5.05
C TRP A 520 4.12 -18.65 4.72
N LEU A 521 3.78 -18.77 3.44
CA LEU A 521 2.40 -19.06 3.02
C LEU A 521 2.11 -20.57 2.93
N ASP A 522 3.12 -21.38 2.56
CA ASP A 522 2.95 -22.80 2.25
C ASP A 522 2.99 -23.71 3.48
N GLU A 523 3.45 -23.22 4.63
CA GLU A 523 3.43 -23.98 5.88
C GLU A 523 2.00 -24.29 6.40
N GLY A 524 0.95 -23.73 5.78
CA GLY A 524 -0.44 -23.81 6.22
C GLY A 524 -1.46 -24.42 5.25
N ASP A 525 -1.06 -24.96 4.09
CA ASP A 525 -2.01 -25.68 3.18
C ASP A 525 -2.36 -27.10 3.68
N LEU A 526 -1.94 -27.43 4.91
CA LEU A 526 -2.50 -28.53 5.71
C LEU A 526 -3.41 -27.95 6.79
N GLU A 527 -4.71 -28.02 6.54
CA GLU A 527 -5.80 -27.75 7.50
C GLU A 527 -6.05 -26.26 7.85
N THR A 528 -6.76 -25.51 7.00
CA THR A 528 -7.93 -24.65 7.36
C THR A 528 -8.28 -23.65 6.24
N VAL A 529 -8.91 -24.14 5.17
CA VAL A 529 -9.88 -23.35 4.40
C VAL A 529 -11.14 -24.19 4.31
N GLY A 530 -12.08 -23.90 5.20
CA GLY A 530 -13.42 -24.49 5.29
C GLY A 530 -14.33 -23.53 6.04
#